data_AF-A0A958CMK8-F1
#
_entry.id   AF-A0A958CMK8-F1
#
_cell.length_a   1.000
_cell.length_b   1.000
_cell.length_c   1.000
_cell.angle_alpha   90.00
_cell.angle_beta   90.00
_cell.angle_gamma   90.00
#
_symmetry.space_group_name_H-M   'P 1'
#
loop_
_entity.id
_entity.type
_entity.pdbx_description
1 polymer ?
#
loop_
_entity_poly.entity_id
_entity_poly.type
_entity_poly.pdbx_seq_one_letter_code
_entity_poly.pdbx_strand_id
1 'polypeptide(L)' 'MATTYDTIVIGVGAMGSATCYQLARRGRRVLGLEQFDIPHSRGSSHGYTRIIRMAYFEHPAYVPLLRRSY' A
#
# COMPACT_ATOMS: atom_id res chain seq x y z
N MET A 1 -21.75 19.77 8.21
CA MET A 1 -21.98 18.79 7.12
C MET A 1 -21.03 17.63 7.31
N ALA A 2 -21.49 16.38 7.14
CA ALA A 2 -20.62 15.22 7.25
C ALA A 2 -19.74 15.10 6.01
N THR A 3 -18.42 14.98 6.20
CA THR A 3 -17.49 14.72 5.12
C THR A 3 -17.72 13.30 4.60
N THR A 4 -18.06 13.16 3.32
CA THR A 4 -18.25 11.86 2.67
C THR A 4 -16.97 11.44 1.94
N TYR A 5 -16.61 10.17 2.08
CA TYR A 5 -15.51 9.54 1.36
C TYR A 5 -16.06 8.36 0.54
N ASP A 6 -15.44 8.09 -0.61
CA ASP A 6 -15.82 6.96 -1.45
C ASP A 6 -15.17 5.66 -0.95
N THR A 7 -14.04 5.77 -0.24
CA THR A 7 -13.32 4.61 0.33
C THR A 7 -12.55 5.05 1.59
N ILE A 8 -12.52 4.17 2.60
CA ILE A 8 -11.69 4.32 3.79
C ILE A 8 -10.66 3.19 3.79
N VAL A 9 -9.38 3.53 3.99
CA VAL A 9 -8.28 2.58 4.11
C VAL A 9 -7.77 2.62 5.54
N ILE A 10 -7.87 1.48 6.24
CA ILE A 10 -7.37 1.32 7.61
C ILE A 10 -5.96 0.72 7.56
N GLY A 11 -5.00 1.44 8.10
CA GLY A 11 -3.57 1.20 7.96
C GLY A 11 -3.02 1.82 6.68
N VAL A 12 -2.11 2.79 6.80
CA VAL A 12 -1.47 3.53 5.70
C VAL A 12 0.04 3.20 5.63
N GLY A 13 0.39 1.95 5.93
CA GLY A 13 1.72 1.38 5.65
C GLY A 13 1.98 1.14 4.16
N ALA A 14 2.93 0.26 3.79
CA ALA A 14 3.29 0.01 2.39
C ALA A 14 2.09 -0.28 1.46
N MET A 15 1.20 -1.20 1.87
CA MET A 15 0.03 -1.57 1.04
C MET A 15 -1.06 -0.49 1.07
N GLY A 16 -1.31 0.10 2.24
CA GLY A 16 -2.36 1.10 2.43
C GLY A 16 -2.06 2.40 1.69
N SER A 17 -0.83 2.91 1.79
CA SER A 17 -0.39 4.11 1.07
C SER A 17 -0.46 3.93 -0.45
N ALA A 18 -0.02 2.77 -0.98
CA ALA A 18 -0.17 2.44 -2.40
C ALA A 18 -1.64 2.38 -2.83
N THR A 19 -2.52 1.86 -1.97
CA THR A 19 -3.97 1.80 -2.22
C THR A 19 -4.59 3.20 -2.26
N CYS A 20 -4.29 4.04 -1.26
CA CYS A 20 -4.71 5.44 -1.22
C CYS A 20 -4.26 6.18 -2.49
N TYR A 21 -2.99 6.06 -2.86
CA TYR A 21 -2.44 6.69 -4.06
C TYR A 21 -3.18 6.25 -5.33
N GLN A 22 -3.36 4.94 -5.54
CA GLN A 22 -3.98 4.42 -6.76
C GLN A 22 -5.47 4.75 -6.85
N LEU A 23 -6.18 4.85 -5.73
CA LEU A 23 -7.59 5.25 -5.70
C LEU A 23 -7.75 6.76 -5.90
N ALA A 24 -6.94 7.58 -5.22
CA ALA A 24 -6.93 9.02 -5.38
C ALA A 24 -6.56 9.42 -6.82
N ARG A 25 -5.57 8.76 -7.42
CA ARG A 25 -5.18 8.95 -8.83
C ARG A 25 -6.31 8.67 -9.82
N ARG A 26 -7.29 7.83 -9.44
CA ARG A 26 -8.50 7.55 -10.24
C ARG A 26 -9.67 8.47 -9.89
N GLY A 27 -9.44 9.55 -9.13
CA GLY A 27 -10.45 10.55 -8.78
C GLY A 27 -11.35 10.17 -7.61
N ARG A 28 -11.02 9.13 -6.84
CA ARG A 28 -11.79 8.75 -5.65
C ARG A 28 -11.42 9.63 -4.45
N ARG A 29 -12.40 10.01 -3.64
CA ARG A 29 -12.19 10.63 -2.32
C ARG A 29 -11.87 9.55 -1.30
N VAL A 30 -10.60 9.46 -0.91
CA VAL A 30 -10.11 8.40 -0.02
C VAL A 30 -9.69 8.97 1.33
N LEU A 31 -10.13 8.34 2.41
CA LEU A 31 -9.63 8.60 3.76
C LEU A 31 -8.67 7.48 4.16
N GLY A 32 -7.39 7.81 4.37
CA GLY A 32 -6.43 6.92 5.00
C GLY A 32 -6.40 7.15 6.51
N LEU A 33 -6.49 6.08 7.30
CA LEU A 33 -6.37 6.12 8.75
C LEU A 33 -5.17 5.28 9.18
N GLU A 34 -4.20 5.89 9.84
CA GLU A 34 -3.04 5.20 10.42
C GLU A 34 -3.04 5.39 11.94
N GLN A 35 -2.66 4.33 12.65
CA GLN A 35 -2.58 4.34 14.11
C GLN A 35 -1.42 5.21 14.61
N PHE A 36 -0.35 5.32 13.81
CA PHE A 36 0.86 6.07 14.12
C PHE A 36 1.12 7.19 13.09
N ASP A 37 2.25 7.88 13.22
CA ASP A 37 2.71 8.85 12.21
C ASP A 37 3.34 8.13 11.00
N ILE A 38 3.44 8.80 9.84
CA ILE A 38 3.95 8.19 8.60
C ILE A 38 5.22 8.93 8.13
N PRO A 39 6.37 8.25 7.98
CA PRO A 39 6.65 6.85 8.30
C PRO A 39 6.93 6.64 9.80
N HIS A 40 6.79 5.40 10.27
CA HIS A 40 7.13 4.99 11.64
C HIS A 40 7.85 3.64 11.68
N SER A 41 8.50 3.35 12.80
CA SER A 41 9.23 2.09 13.06
C SER A 41 8.37 0.98 13.69
N ARG A 42 7.08 1.22 13.89
CA ARG A 42 6.17 0.29 14.61
C ARG A 42 5.40 -0.68 13.70
N GLY A 43 5.74 -0.75 12.41
CA GLY A 43 5.12 -1.65 11.44
C GLY A 43 6.13 -2.22 10.45
N SER A 44 5.72 -3.14 9.58
CA SER A 44 6.64 -3.94 8.74
C SER A 44 7.29 -3.19 7.56
N SER A 45 7.04 -1.88 7.42
CA SER A 45 7.60 -1.05 6.33
C SER A 45 8.86 -0.28 6.74
N HIS A 46 9.27 -0.35 8.02
CA HIS A 46 10.43 0.37 8.55
C HIS A 46 11.77 -0.11 7.96
N GLY A 47 12.85 0.63 8.20
CA GLY A 47 14.16 0.33 7.61
C GLY A 47 14.24 0.77 6.14
N TYR A 48 15.45 0.80 5.60
CA TYR A 48 15.72 1.60 4.39
C TYR A 48 15.44 0.88 3.07
N THR A 49 15.52 -0.45 3.04
CA THR A 49 15.51 -1.20 1.77
C THR A 49 14.61 -2.43 1.83
N ARG A 50 14.16 -2.89 0.66
CA ARG A 50 13.41 -4.13 0.45
C ARG A 50 13.90 -4.81 -0.83
N ILE A 51 13.96 -6.13 -0.83
CA ILE A 51 14.33 -6.93 -1.99
C ILE A 51 13.08 -7.21 -2.82
N ILE A 52 13.18 -7.03 -4.14
CA ILE A 52 12.23 -7.53 -5.13
C ILE A 52 12.92 -8.59 -6.00
N ARG A 53 12.28 -9.75 -6.21
CA ARG A 53 12.83 -10.87 -7.00
C ARG A 53 11.82 -11.30 -8.04
N MET A 54 12.25 -11.52 -9.28
CA MET A 54 11.39 -12.05 -10.35
C MET A 54 11.44 -13.58 -10.42
N ALA A 55 12.60 -14.17 -10.17
CA ALA A 55 12.71 -15.61 -9.92
C ALA A 55 12.17 -15.89 -8.51
N TYR A 56 10.95 -16.40 -8.45
CA TYR A 56 10.21 -16.61 -7.21
C TYR A 56 9.92 -18.10 -7.04
N PHE A 57 10.50 -18.70 -5.99
CA PHE A 57 10.42 -20.14 -5.74
C PHE A 57 9.12 -20.50 -4.99
N GLU A 58 8.64 -19.57 -4.17
CA GLU A 58 7.56 -19.77 -3.21
C GLU A 58 6.26 -20.22 -3.90
N HIS A 59 5.90 -19.60 -5.03
CA HIS A 59 4.82 -20.08 -5.89
C HIS A 59 4.83 -19.37 -7.26
N PRO A 60 4.63 -20.07 -8.39
CA PRO A 60 4.62 -19.45 -9.72
C PRO A 60 3.52 -18.40 -9.90
N ALA A 61 2.42 -18.48 -9.15
CA ALA A 61 1.34 -17.50 -9.19
C ALA A 61 1.77 -16.08 -8.76
N TYR A 62 2.91 -15.92 -8.08
CA TYR A 62 3.46 -14.59 -7.79
C TYR A 62 4.12 -13.93 -8.99
N VAL A 63 4.58 -14.69 -9.99
CA VAL A 63 5.33 -14.14 -11.13
C VAL A 63 4.54 -13.08 -11.91
N PRO A 64 3.25 -13.27 -12.25
CA PRO A 64 2.47 -12.22 -12.90
C PRO A 64 2.32 -10.94 -12.06
N LEU A 65 2.15 -11.07 -10.74
CA LEU A 65 2.06 -9.93 -9.83
C LEU A 65 3.39 -9.17 -9.77
N LEU A 66 4.51 -9.87 -9.69
CA LEU A 66 5.86 -9.30 -9.68
C LEU A 66 6.18 -8.56 -10.97
N ARG A 67 5.78 -9.11 -12.12
CA ARG A 67 5.93 -8.43 -13.42
C ARG A 67 5.15 -7.12 -13.47
N ARG A 68 3.98 -7.05 -12.83
CA ARG A 68 3.15 -5.83 -12.79
C ARG A 68 3.69 -4.77 -11.83
N SER A 69 4.50 -5.16 -10.85
CA SER A 69 5.01 -4.27 -9.79
C SER A 69 6.35 -3.58 -10.10
N TYR A 70 7.03 -3.96 -11.19
CA TYR A 70 8.13 -3.17 -11.78
C TYR A 70 7.57 -1.95 -12.51
#